data_AF-A0A961E4C9-F1
#
_entry.id   AF-A0A961E4C9-F1
#
_cell.length_a   1.000
_cell.length_b   1.000
_cell.length_c   1.000
_cell.angle_alpha   90.00
_cell.angle_beta   90.00
_cell.angle_gamma   90.00
#
_symmetry.space_group_name_H-M   'P 1'
#
loop_
_entity.id
_entity.type
_entity.pdbx_description
1 polymer ?
#
loop_
_entity_poly.entity_id
_entity_poly.type
_entity_poly.pdbx_seq_one_letter_code
_entity_poly.pdbx_strand_id
1 'polypeptide(L)'
;LAHRVPLIVGTNAEEGRLFTRFLKLLPTTEHAIERVLSHTPAEVRERILAAYPHYPHPKACVEFGGDMIFSTAAWQIAEAHAKLAPTYVYRYDYAPRTLHWTGLGATHATELLAVFGIYRSRVGAVLTAGVDQRTAVKVSHLVQTRWNAFAQNGVPGEDWPAYNRVERPVLVFDRHTHVEYDPHPHRREAWAGFTLARG
;
A
#
# COMPACT_ATOMS: atom_id res chain seq x y z
N LEU A 1 -8.54 22.56 8.87
CA LEU A 1 -9.31 21.56 9.66
C LEU A 1 -9.72 20.44 8.70
N ALA A 2 -9.56 19.18 9.08
CA ALA A 2 -9.98 18.05 8.23
C ALA A 2 -11.52 17.88 8.29
N HIS A 3 -12.14 17.57 7.15
CA HIS A 3 -13.59 17.39 7.03
C HIS A 3 -14.03 16.04 7.60
N ARG A 4 -15.21 15.98 8.23
CA ARG A 4 -15.79 14.75 8.79
C ARG A 4 -16.54 13.94 7.73
N VAL A 5 -15.80 13.40 6.77
CA VAL A 5 -16.33 12.54 5.71
C VAL A 5 -15.74 11.13 5.85
N PRO A 6 -16.50 10.05 5.57
CA PRO A 6 -15.92 8.71 5.53
C PRO A 6 -14.74 8.64 4.57
N LEU A 7 -13.76 7.77 4.85
CA LEU A 7 -12.53 7.64 4.06
C LEU A 7 -12.20 6.18 3.77
N ILE A 8 -11.82 5.88 2.52
CA ILE A 8 -11.00 4.72 2.18
C ILE A 8 -9.60 5.22 1.84
N VAL A 9 -8.58 4.58 2.40
CA VAL A 9 -7.16 4.82 2.08
C VAL A 9 -6.44 3.48 2.01
N GLY A 10 -5.37 3.38 1.22
CA GLY A 10 -4.62 2.14 1.15
C GLY A 10 -3.35 2.27 0.31
N THR A 11 -2.66 1.15 0.19
CA THR A 11 -1.41 1.01 -0.56
C THR A 11 -1.40 -0.33 -1.29
N ASN A 12 -0.47 -0.50 -2.20
CA ASN A 12 -0.15 -1.81 -2.76
C ASN A 12 0.96 -2.48 -1.91
N ALA A 13 1.04 -3.81 -1.93
CA ALA A 13 2.02 -4.54 -1.10
C ALA A 13 3.47 -4.21 -1.47
N GLU A 14 3.73 -3.87 -2.73
CA GLU A 14 5.08 -3.79 -3.29
C GLU A 14 5.31 -2.46 -4.02
N GLU A 15 4.74 -1.35 -3.51
CA GLU A 15 4.78 0.01 -4.07
C GLU A 15 6.12 0.38 -4.71
N GLY A 16 7.21 0.12 -4.01
CA GLY A 16 8.56 0.50 -4.42
C GLY A 16 9.11 -0.20 -5.67
N ARG A 17 8.54 -1.36 -6.08
CA ARG A 17 9.15 -2.19 -7.15
C ARG A 17 9.15 -1.50 -8.50
N LEU A 18 8.10 -0.76 -8.86
CA LEU A 18 8.01 0.02 -10.11
C LEU A 18 9.16 1.04 -10.20
N PHE A 19 9.56 1.59 -9.05
CA PHE A 19 10.51 2.69 -8.97
C PHE A 19 11.98 2.25 -9.00
N THR A 20 12.24 0.94 -8.98
CA THR A 20 13.60 0.41 -9.14
C THR A 20 14.08 0.47 -10.58
N ARG A 21 13.19 0.15 -11.52
CA ARG A 21 13.53 -0.13 -12.93
C ARG A 21 12.93 0.86 -13.90
N PHE A 22 11.72 1.37 -13.64
CA PHE A 22 10.95 2.14 -14.61
C PHE A 22 10.85 3.63 -14.26
N LEU A 23 10.71 3.96 -12.96
CA LEU A 23 10.58 5.34 -12.49
C LEU A 23 11.56 5.58 -11.33
N LYS A 24 12.79 5.99 -11.59
CA LYS A 24 13.84 6.20 -10.56
C LYS A 24 13.59 7.43 -9.66
N LEU A 25 12.41 7.50 -9.05
CA LEU A 25 11.90 8.64 -8.29
C LEU A 25 11.93 8.42 -6.78
N LEU A 26 12.14 7.18 -6.33
CA LEU A 26 12.19 6.83 -4.91
C LEU A 26 13.59 6.43 -4.45
N PRO A 27 13.92 6.67 -3.17
CA PRO A 27 15.18 6.20 -2.59
C PRO A 27 15.12 4.68 -2.38
N THR A 28 15.38 3.93 -3.45
CA THR A 28 15.35 2.46 -3.49
C THR A 28 16.75 1.84 -3.57
N THR A 29 17.79 2.64 -3.35
CA THR A 29 19.19 2.22 -3.25
C THR A 29 19.79 2.76 -1.96
N GLU A 30 20.79 2.06 -1.41
CA GLU A 30 21.52 2.49 -0.21
C GLU A 30 21.95 3.95 -0.29
N HIS A 31 22.63 4.33 -1.37
CA HIS A 31 23.13 5.69 -1.56
C HIS A 31 22.02 6.75 -1.56
N ALA A 32 20.87 6.46 -2.19
CA ALA A 32 19.75 7.39 -2.19
C ALA A 32 19.09 7.48 -0.81
N ILE A 33 18.99 6.36 -0.09
CA ILE A 33 18.44 6.29 1.26
C ILE A 33 19.32 7.09 2.23
N GLU A 34 20.63 6.86 2.22
CA GLU A 34 21.58 7.60 3.07
C GLU A 34 21.54 9.10 2.80
N ARG A 35 21.38 9.49 1.52
CA ARG A 35 21.22 10.90 1.16
C ARG A 35 19.94 11.50 1.76
N VAL A 36 18.81 10.81 1.68
CA VAL A 36 17.56 11.31 2.27
C VAL A 36 17.66 11.39 3.80
N LEU A 37 18.31 10.41 4.43
CA LEU A 37 18.45 10.35 5.88
C LEU A 37 19.57 11.25 6.43
N SER A 38 20.40 11.86 5.58
CA SER A 38 21.56 12.67 6.00
C SER A 38 21.23 13.87 6.90
N HIS A 39 20.00 14.38 6.83
CA HIS A 39 19.51 15.49 7.67
C HIS A 39 18.56 15.03 8.78
N THR A 40 18.38 13.72 8.94
CA THR A 40 17.52 13.13 9.98
C THR A 40 18.33 12.94 11.26
N PRO A 41 17.81 13.27 12.46
CA PRO A 41 18.48 13.00 13.73
C PRO A 41 18.93 11.53 13.83
N ALA A 42 20.13 11.28 14.37
CA ALA A 42 20.76 9.96 14.38
C ALA A 42 19.83 8.87 14.96
N GLU A 43 19.17 9.18 16.09
CA GLU A 43 18.20 8.31 16.74
C GLU A 43 17.01 7.92 15.83
N VAL A 44 16.52 8.87 15.03
CA VAL A 44 15.40 8.64 14.09
C VAL A 44 15.89 7.82 12.90
N ARG A 45 17.08 8.15 12.36
CA ARG A 45 17.71 7.39 11.28
C ARG A 45 17.93 5.93 11.69
N GLU A 46 18.55 5.69 12.84
CA GLU A 46 18.83 4.35 13.36
C GLU A 46 17.54 3.55 13.58
N ARG A 47 16.52 4.18 14.18
CA ARG A 47 15.21 3.56 14.38
C ARG A 47 14.55 3.15 13.07
N ILE A 48 14.57 4.03 12.05
CA ILE A 48 13.99 3.72 10.73
C ILE A 48 14.76 2.59 10.05
N LEU A 49 16.10 2.65 10.00
CA LEU A 49 16.90 1.62 9.33
C LEU A 49 16.78 0.25 10.03
N ALA A 50 16.67 0.23 11.36
CA ALA A 50 16.48 -1.00 12.12
C ALA A 50 15.16 -1.73 11.79
N ALA A 51 14.16 -1.03 11.24
CA ALA A 51 12.90 -1.64 10.80
C ALA A 51 13.02 -2.41 9.47
N TYR A 52 14.17 -2.37 8.80
CA TYR A 52 14.44 -3.08 7.54
C TYR A 52 15.58 -4.07 7.71
N PRO A 53 15.28 -5.32 8.16
CA PRO A 53 16.27 -6.37 8.24
C PRO A 53 17.00 -6.55 6.91
N HIS A 54 18.31 -6.78 6.98
CA HIS A 54 19.18 -6.93 5.82
C HIS A 54 19.46 -5.67 5.00
N TYR A 55 19.05 -4.46 5.44
CA TYR A 55 19.63 -3.23 4.87
C TYR A 55 21.18 -3.32 4.88
N PRO A 56 21.88 -3.00 3.77
CA PRO A 56 21.40 -2.32 2.55
C PRO A 56 21.02 -3.23 1.37
N HIS A 57 20.65 -4.50 1.58
CA HIS A 57 20.23 -5.41 0.50
C HIS A 57 19.12 -4.79 -0.37
N PRO A 58 19.12 -4.97 -1.72
CA PRO A 58 18.20 -4.29 -2.62
C PRO A 58 16.72 -4.41 -2.22
N LYS A 59 16.29 -5.59 -1.75
CA LYS A 59 14.91 -5.80 -1.29
C LYS A 59 14.53 -4.87 -0.13
N ALA A 60 15.40 -4.73 0.87
CA ALA A 60 15.19 -3.85 2.02
C ALA A 60 15.13 -2.37 1.59
N CYS A 61 15.97 -1.97 0.63
CA CYS A 61 15.94 -0.62 0.07
C CYS A 61 14.62 -0.32 -0.67
N VAL A 62 14.06 -1.30 -1.37
CA VAL A 62 12.77 -1.17 -2.07
C VAL A 62 11.62 -1.03 -1.08
N GLU A 63 11.61 -1.86 -0.04
CA GLU A 63 10.64 -1.78 1.07
C GLU A 63 10.72 -0.41 1.75
N PHE A 64 11.93 0.08 2.02
CA PHE A 64 12.16 1.42 2.57
C PHE A 64 11.57 2.52 1.69
N GLY A 65 11.90 2.51 0.39
CA GLY A 65 11.45 3.54 -0.54
C GLY A 65 9.92 3.56 -0.68
N GLY A 66 9.29 2.39 -0.71
CA GLY A 66 7.83 2.26 -0.72
C GLY A 66 7.19 2.81 0.55
N ASP A 67 7.72 2.47 1.72
CA ASP A 67 7.17 2.94 2.99
C ASP A 67 7.34 4.43 3.23
N MET A 68 8.50 4.99 2.88
CA MET A 68 8.77 6.41 3.08
C MET A 68 7.71 7.28 2.40
N ILE A 69 7.24 6.86 1.22
CA ILE A 69 6.39 7.68 0.35
C ILE A 69 4.93 7.30 0.44
N PHE A 70 4.61 6.00 0.51
CA PHE A 70 3.23 5.51 0.47
C PHE A 70 2.74 5.08 1.85
N SER A 71 3.36 4.07 2.45
CA SER A 71 2.87 3.47 3.70
C SER A 71 2.84 4.48 4.84
N THR A 72 3.88 5.31 4.98
CA THR A 72 3.95 6.34 6.04
C THR A 72 2.80 7.33 5.92
N ALA A 73 2.51 7.81 4.70
CA ALA A 73 1.39 8.72 4.46
C ALA A 73 0.05 8.03 4.76
N ALA A 74 -0.15 6.80 4.28
CA ALA A 74 -1.38 6.03 4.52
C ALA A 74 -1.63 5.79 6.02
N TRP A 75 -0.60 5.38 6.79
CA TRP A 75 -0.72 5.19 8.23
C TRP A 75 -1.05 6.51 8.95
N GLN A 76 -0.36 7.61 8.63
CA GLN A 76 -0.61 8.90 9.26
C GLN A 76 -2.02 9.43 8.97
N ILE A 77 -2.48 9.30 7.72
CA ILE A 77 -3.84 9.67 7.32
C ILE A 77 -4.85 8.82 8.08
N ALA A 78 -4.69 7.50 8.10
CA ALA A 78 -5.63 6.59 8.78
C ALA A 78 -5.70 6.86 10.29
N GLU A 79 -4.55 6.99 10.95
CA GLU A 79 -4.43 7.25 12.40
C GLU A 79 -4.99 8.61 12.82
N ALA A 80 -4.91 9.62 11.95
CA ALA A 80 -5.47 10.94 12.21
C ALA A 80 -6.98 11.00 11.91
N HIS A 81 -7.40 10.46 10.76
CA HIS A 81 -8.76 10.59 10.26
C HIS A 81 -9.76 9.69 10.98
N ALA A 82 -9.32 8.50 11.46
CA ALA A 82 -10.16 7.59 12.22
C ALA A 82 -10.70 8.18 13.54
N LYS A 83 -10.11 9.28 14.05
CA LYS A 83 -10.64 10.03 15.19
C LYS A 83 -11.84 10.92 14.85
N LEU A 84 -12.03 11.22 13.57
CA LEU A 84 -12.96 12.22 13.07
C LEU A 84 -14.14 11.62 12.32
N ALA A 85 -13.91 10.55 11.57
CA ALA A 85 -14.91 9.88 10.74
C ALA A 85 -14.55 8.41 10.47
N PRO A 86 -15.53 7.56 10.08
CA PRO A 86 -15.25 6.18 9.67
C PRO A 86 -14.16 6.13 8.61
N THR A 87 -13.11 5.36 8.88
CA THR A 87 -11.97 5.19 8.00
C THR A 87 -11.77 3.71 7.74
N TYR A 88 -11.49 3.33 6.50
CA TYR A 88 -11.27 1.94 6.10
C TYR A 88 -9.93 1.85 5.37
N VAL A 89 -9.10 0.92 5.78
CA VAL A 89 -7.76 0.75 5.23
C VAL A 89 -7.68 -0.54 4.42
N TYR A 90 -7.06 -0.48 3.23
CA TYR A 90 -6.74 -1.67 2.45
C TYR A 90 -5.25 -1.79 2.12
N ARG A 91 -4.83 -3.03 1.85
CA ARG A 91 -3.59 -3.33 1.13
C ARG A 91 -3.93 -4.16 -0.11
N TYR A 92 -3.42 -3.78 -1.27
CA TYR A 92 -3.63 -4.54 -2.50
C TYR A 92 -2.42 -5.43 -2.76
N ASP A 93 -2.61 -6.74 -2.64
CA ASP A 93 -1.56 -7.76 -2.74
C ASP A 93 -1.67 -8.57 -4.03
N TYR A 94 -2.81 -8.50 -4.72
CA TYR A 94 -3.03 -9.27 -5.92
C TYR A 94 -2.14 -8.82 -7.09
N ALA A 95 -1.37 -9.75 -7.64
CA ALA A 95 -0.77 -9.61 -8.96
C ALA A 95 -0.91 -10.90 -9.77
N PRO A 96 -1.26 -10.82 -11.07
CA PRO A 96 -1.18 -11.99 -11.94
C PRO A 96 0.27 -12.47 -12.06
N ARG A 97 0.46 -13.76 -12.34
CA ARG A 97 1.78 -14.40 -12.48
C ARG A 97 2.70 -13.66 -13.44
N THR A 98 2.16 -13.10 -14.51
CA THR A 98 2.87 -12.28 -15.48
C THR A 98 3.56 -11.06 -14.84
N LEU A 99 2.90 -10.35 -13.91
CA LEU A 99 3.50 -9.24 -13.17
C LEU A 99 4.55 -9.72 -12.16
N HIS A 100 4.35 -10.89 -11.55
CA HIS A 100 5.39 -11.47 -10.71
C HIS A 100 6.64 -11.86 -11.53
N TRP A 101 6.47 -12.41 -12.74
CA TRP A 101 7.58 -12.79 -13.63
C TRP A 101 8.40 -11.60 -14.12
N THR A 102 7.79 -10.41 -14.24
CA THR A 102 8.55 -9.18 -14.55
C THR A 102 9.28 -8.60 -13.33
N GLY A 103 9.05 -9.15 -12.14
CA GLY A 103 9.57 -8.66 -10.88
C GLY A 103 8.80 -7.46 -10.31
N LEU A 104 7.67 -7.07 -10.93
CA LEU A 104 6.83 -5.95 -10.48
C LEU A 104 5.89 -6.35 -9.35
N GLY A 105 5.24 -7.51 -9.46
CA GLY A 105 4.21 -7.94 -8.50
C GLY A 105 3.10 -6.89 -8.30
N ALA A 106 2.59 -6.74 -7.08
CA ALA A 106 1.56 -5.78 -6.71
C ALA A 106 2.19 -4.42 -6.39
N THR A 107 2.80 -3.82 -7.41
CA THR A 107 3.48 -2.53 -7.31
C THR A 107 2.52 -1.36 -7.50
N HIS A 108 3.01 -0.14 -7.32
CA HIS A 108 2.31 1.11 -7.59
C HIS A 108 1.43 1.10 -8.86
N ALA A 109 0.21 1.62 -8.72
CA ALA A 109 -0.85 1.74 -9.74
C ALA A 109 -1.44 0.42 -10.27
N THR A 110 -1.01 -0.76 -9.78
CA THR A 110 -1.57 -2.04 -10.25
C THR A 110 -3.00 -2.29 -9.79
N GLU A 111 -3.40 -1.74 -8.65
CA GLU A 111 -4.77 -1.78 -8.12
C GLU A 111 -5.76 -1.06 -9.05
N LEU A 112 -5.31 -0.06 -9.82
CA LEU A 112 -6.15 0.64 -10.79
C LEU A 112 -6.71 -0.30 -11.86
N LEU A 113 -5.99 -1.39 -12.17
CA LEU A 113 -6.48 -2.42 -13.09
C LEU A 113 -7.74 -3.11 -12.55
N ALA A 114 -7.82 -3.29 -11.23
CA ALA A 114 -8.99 -3.83 -10.55
C ALA A 114 -10.09 -2.78 -10.40
N VAL A 115 -9.75 -1.57 -9.93
CA VAL A 115 -10.68 -0.44 -9.71
C VAL A 115 -11.44 -0.11 -11.01
N PHE A 116 -10.74 0.06 -12.12
CA PHE A 116 -11.35 0.44 -13.41
C PHE A 116 -11.79 -0.74 -14.27
N GLY A 117 -11.70 -1.98 -13.77
CA GLY A 117 -12.21 -3.16 -14.48
C GLY A 117 -11.39 -3.58 -15.70
N ILE A 118 -10.12 -3.16 -15.79
CA ILE A 118 -9.24 -3.46 -16.93
C ILE A 118 -9.08 -4.97 -17.12
N TYR A 119 -9.09 -5.77 -16.05
CA TYR A 119 -9.00 -7.23 -16.13
C TYR A 119 -10.16 -7.89 -16.92
N ARG A 120 -11.29 -7.21 -17.10
CA ARG A 120 -12.42 -7.70 -17.92
C ARG A 120 -12.24 -7.46 -19.42
N SER A 121 -11.28 -6.62 -19.80
CA SER A 121 -11.01 -6.26 -21.19
C SER A 121 -10.09 -7.28 -21.89
N ARG A 122 -9.96 -7.16 -23.22
CA ARG A 122 -8.96 -7.91 -23.99
C ARG A 122 -7.53 -7.62 -23.53
N VAL A 123 -7.24 -6.37 -23.15
CA VAL A 123 -5.94 -5.98 -22.58
C VAL A 123 -5.71 -6.74 -21.27
N GLY A 124 -6.73 -6.85 -20.42
CA GLY A 124 -6.69 -7.66 -19.21
C GLY A 124 -6.42 -9.14 -19.45
N ALA A 125 -7.01 -9.72 -20.50
CA ALA A 125 -6.76 -11.10 -20.89
C ALA A 125 -5.29 -11.33 -21.28
N VAL A 126 -4.70 -10.41 -22.07
CA VAL A 126 -3.27 -10.44 -22.43
C VAL A 126 -2.39 -10.25 -21.19
N LEU A 127 -2.69 -9.25 -20.35
CA LEU A 127 -1.95 -8.98 -19.12
C LEU A 127 -1.91 -10.19 -18.18
N THR A 128 -2.94 -11.02 -18.18
CA THR A 128 -3.03 -12.22 -17.32
C THR A 128 -2.58 -13.50 -18.03
N ALA A 129 -2.12 -13.39 -19.28
CA ALA A 129 -1.85 -14.51 -20.20
C ALA A 129 -3.02 -15.52 -20.29
N GLY A 130 -4.25 -15.07 -20.05
CA GLY A 130 -5.44 -15.92 -19.93
C GLY A 130 -5.49 -16.84 -18.70
N VAL A 131 -4.36 -17.14 -18.06
CA VAL A 131 -4.26 -18.11 -16.94
C VAL A 131 -4.90 -17.56 -15.67
N ASP A 132 -4.58 -16.32 -15.31
CA ASP A 132 -5.08 -15.69 -14.08
C ASP A 132 -6.32 -14.80 -14.32
N GLN A 133 -6.85 -14.76 -15.55
CA GLN A 133 -7.92 -13.83 -15.91
C GLN A 133 -9.15 -13.97 -15.00
N ARG A 134 -9.57 -15.21 -14.71
CA ARG A 134 -10.73 -15.46 -13.84
C ARG A 134 -10.51 -14.91 -12.43
N THR A 135 -9.33 -15.11 -11.85
CA THR A 135 -8.98 -14.59 -10.53
C THR A 135 -8.90 -13.07 -10.56
N ALA A 136 -8.26 -12.49 -11.57
CA ALA A 136 -8.13 -11.05 -11.72
C ALA A 136 -9.50 -10.35 -11.84
N VAL A 137 -10.42 -10.95 -12.60
CA VAL A 137 -11.80 -10.46 -12.72
C VAL A 137 -12.55 -10.58 -11.40
N LYS A 138 -12.33 -11.65 -10.60
CA LYS A 138 -12.93 -11.78 -9.27
C LYS A 138 -12.43 -10.69 -8.31
N VAL A 139 -11.11 -10.46 -8.26
CA VAL A 139 -10.52 -9.38 -7.44
C VAL A 139 -11.05 -8.02 -7.88
N SER A 140 -11.09 -7.75 -9.19
CA SER A 140 -11.69 -6.52 -9.74
C SER A 140 -13.15 -6.35 -9.35
N HIS A 141 -13.95 -7.41 -9.44
CA HIS A 141 -15.34 -7.37 -9.01
C HIS A 141 -15.45 -7.02 -7.52
N LEU A 142 -14.65 -7.66 -6.66
CA LEU A 142 -14.67 -7.39 -5.24
C LEU A 142 -14.31 -5.94 -4.92
N VAL A 143 -13.21 -5.41 -5.47
CA VAL A 143 -12.81 -4.01 -5.29
C VAL A 143 -13.93 -3.06 -5.71
N GLN A 144 -14.51 -3.26 -6.90
CA GLN A 144 -15.60 -2.43 -7.40
C GLN A 144 -16.86 -2.52 -6.52
N THR A 145 -17.21 -3.71 -6.03
CA THR A 145 -18.33 -3.88 -5.10
C THR A 145 -18.12 -3.06 -3.83
N ARG A 146 -16.92 -3.10 -3.25
CA ARG A 146 -16.59 -2.33 -2.04
C ARG A 146 -16.62 -0.82 -2.29
N TRP A 147 -16.04 -0.36 -3.39
CA TRP A 147 -15.99 1.07 -3.73
C TRP A 147 -17.39 1.61 -4.00
N ASN A 148 -18.23 0.84 -4.71
CA ASN A 148 -19.61 1.24 -4.97
C ASN A 148 -20.43 1.30 -3.68
N ALA A 149 -20.30 0.29 -2.80
CA ALA A 149 -20.98 0.30 -1.48
C ALA A 149 -20.56 1.52 -0.65
N PHE A 150 -19.26 1.82 -0.62
CA PHE A 150 -18.73 2.99 0.07
C PHE A 150 -19.22 4.31 -0.55
N ALA A 151 -19.25 4.44 -1.87
CA ALA A 151 -19.73 5.64 -2.54
C ALA A 151 -21.21 5.91 -2.28
N GLN A 152 -22.02 4.86 -2.10
CA GLN A 152 -23.44 4.97 -1.80
C GLN A 152 -23.72 5.26 -0.32
N ASN A 153 -22.99 4.59 0.58
CA ASN A 153 -23.40 4.47 1.98
C ASN A 153 -22.33 4.94 2.99
N GLY A 154 -21.11 5.25 2.54
CA GLY A 154 -19.96 5.52 3.40
C GLY A 154 -19.40 4.29 4.12
N VAL A 155 -19.91 3.08 3.82
CA VAL A 155 -19.50 1.80 4.41
C VAL A 155 -19.22 0.80 3.28
N PRO A 156 -17.99 0.25 3.16
CA PRO A 156 -17.63 -0.65 2.06
C PRO A 156 -18.15 -2.10 2.25
N GLY A 157 -18.69 -2.43 3.42
CA GLY A 157 -19.31 -3.70 3.77
C GLY A 157 -19.04 -4.09 5.22
N GLU A 158 -19.85 -5.00 5.76
CA GLU A 158 -19.81 -5.37 7.18
C GLU A 158 -18.54 -6.14 7.58
N ASP A 159 -17.97 -6.90 6.66
CA ASP A 159 -16.74 -7.68 6.82
C ASP A 159 -15.45 -6.88 6.55
N TRP A 160 -15.56 -5.56 6.36
CA TRP A 160 -14.43 -4.64 6.31
C TRP A 160 -14.48 -3.70 7.51
N PRO A 161 -13.81 -4.05 8.62
CA PRO A 161 -13.87 -3.26 9.85
C PRO A 161 -13.33 -1.85 9.67
N ALA A 162 -13.96 -0.90 10.36
CA ALA A 162 -13.44 0.47 10.44
C ALA A 162 -12.10 0.47 11.19
N TYR A 163 -11.14 1.21 10.65
CA TYR A 163 -9.82 1.40 11.22
C TYR A 163 -9.91 2.04 12.60
N ASN A 164 -9.18 1.48 13.55
CA ASN A 164 -9.07 2.00 14.91
C ASN A 164 -7.63 1.84 15.41
N ARG A 165 -7.26 2.60 16.44
CA ARG A 165 -5.88 2.66 16.96
C ARG A 165 -5.47 1.44 17.79
N VAL A 166 -6.40 0.54 18.09
CA VAL A 166 -6.13 -0.64 18.92
C VAL A 166 -5.78 -1.80 18.00
N GLU A 167 -6.69 -2.14 17.09
CA GLU A 167 -6.60 -3.33 16.24
C GLU A 167 -6.00 -3.06 14.86
N ARG A 168 -6.09 -1.80 14.37
CA ARG A 168 -5.59 -1.37 13.05
C ARG A 168 -5.95 -2.35 11.92
N PRO A 169 -7.23 -2.67 11.72
CA PRO A 169 -7.65 -3.62 10.69
C PRO A 169 -7.37 -3.09 9.28
N VAL A 170 -6.81 -3.96 8.43
CA VAL A 170 -6.52 -3.70 7.02
C VAL A 170 -7.15 -4.79 6.18
N LEU A 171 -7.99 -4.43 5.21
CA LEU A 171 -8.51 -5.40 4.24
C LEU A 171 -7.45 -5.67 3.17
N VAL A 172 -7.00 -6.91 3.06
CA VAL A 172 -6.02 -7.34 2.06
C VAL A 172 -6.75 -7.85 0.83
N PHE A 173 -6.70 -7.09 -0.27
CA PHE A 173 -7.19 -7.53 -1.57
C PHE A 173 -6.16 -8.45 -2.24
N ASP A 174 -6.44 -9.75 -2.17
CA ASP A 174 -5.72 -10.78 -2.90
C ASP A 174 -6.70 -11.79 -3.52
N ARG A 175 -6.18 -12.84 -4.18
CA ARG A 175 -6.91 -14.04 -4.59
C ARG A 175 -7.84 -14.56 -3.48
N HIS A 176 -7.38 -14.50 -2.23
CA HIS A 176 -8.16 -14.76 -1.04
C HIS A 176 -8.16 -13.51 -0.15
N THR A 177 -9.18 -12.69 -0.32
CA THR A 177 -9.34 -11.46 0.47
C THR A 177 -9.62 -11.80 1.93
N HIS A 178 -8.92 -11.12 2.83
CA HIS A 178 -9.00 -11.32 4.28
C HIS A 178 -8.67 -10.01 5.01
N VAL A 179 -8.94 -9.96 6.31
CA VAL A 179 -8.52 -8.85 7.17
C VAL A 179 -7.24 -9.24 7.89
N GLU A 180 -6.25 -8.36 7.87
CA GLU A 180 -5.02 -8.45 8.67
C GLU A 180 -5.04 -7.34 9.73
N TYR A 181 -4.61 -7.65 10.96
CA TYR A 181 -4.60 -6.71 12.07
C TYR A 181 -3.17 -6.20 12.33
N ASP A 182 -3.00 -4.88 12.29
CA ASP A 182 -1.72 -4.16 12.43
C ASP A 182 -0.57 -4.76 11.60
N PRO A 183 -0.68 -4.84 10.25
CA PRO A 183 0.40 -5.33 9.41
C PRO A 183 1.67 -4.47 9.56
N HIS A 184 2.81 -5.14 9.70
CA HIS A 184 4.14 -4.51 9.85
C HIS A 184 4.22 -3.44 10.97
N PRO A 185 3.89 -3.78 12.22
CA PRO A 185 3.80 -2.79 13.31
C PRO A 185 5.15 -2.11 13.57
N HIS A 186 6.25 -2.86 13.49
CA HIS A 186 7.61 -2.34 13.66
C HIS A 186 8.00 -1.28 12.62
N ARG A 187 7.57 -1.44 11.36
CA ARG A 187 7.79 -0.43 10.31
C ARG A 187 6.95 0.81 10.61
N ARG A 188 5.65 0.65 10.86
CA ARG A 188 4.75 1.75 11.24
C ARG A 188 5.29 2.58 12.41
N GLU A 189 5.76 1.91 13.46
CA GLU A 189 6.31 2.54 14.66
C GLU A 189 7.63 3.27 14.40
N ALA A 190 8.50 2.71 13.57
CA ALA A 190 9.77 3.33 13.23
C ALA A 190 9.59 4.68 12.51
N TRP A 191 8.56 4.78 11.66
CA TRP A 191 8.18 6.01 10.96
C TRP A 191 7.31 6.97 11.79
N ALA A 192 6.93 6.61 13.02
CA ALA A 192 6.10 7.47 13.85
C ALA A 192 6.81 8.81 14.14
N GLY A 193 6.13 9.92 13.82
CA GLY A 193 6.67 11.27 13.97
C GLY A 193 7.62 11.72 12.85
N PHE A 194 7.92 10.86 11.87
CA PHE A 194 8.66 11.26 10.67
C PHE A 194 7.77 12.11 9.75
N THR A 195 8.32 13.19 9.19
CA THR A 195 7.63 14.01 8.18
C THR A 195 8.63 14.45 7.11
N LEU A 196 8.20 14.36 5.85
CA LEU A 196 8.97 14.90 4.71
C LEU A 196 8.89 16.44 4.63
N ALA A 197 8.04 17.09 5.43
CA ALA A 197 7.72 18.50 5.32
C ALA A 197 8.63 19.43 6.15
N ARG A 198 9.72 18.94 6.75
CA ARG A 198 10.72 19.81 7.37
C ARG A 198 11.69 20.33 6.32
N GLY A 199 11.27 21.40 5.64
CA GLY A 199 12.16 22.42 5.10
C GLY A 199 12.43 23.49 6.15
#